data_AF-A0A8J4E7W1-F1
#
_entry.id   AF-A0A8J4E7W1-F1
#
_cell.length_a   1.000
_cell.length_b   1.000
_cell.length_c   1.000
_cell.angle_alpha   90.00
_cell.angle_beta   90.00
_cell.angle_gamma   90.00
#
_symmetry.space_group_name_H-M   'P 1'
#
loop_
_entity.id
_entity.type
_entity.pdbx_description
1 polymer ?
#
loop_
_entity_poly.entity_id
_entity_poly.type
_entity_poly.pdbx_seq_one_letter_code
_entity_poly.pdbx_strand_id
1 'polypeptide(L)'
;MGLHTVTITGIGTTATRSVTFTLAIHSPSCTNPGNQFLNSGFESGEANWAPSPGVIAQRTDARTGTSNVLFANHRADYEMISQTVTVPTGCPFVTLSFWLRVETTEWQPTEENDLLRLDAQTDGREYQLAYWTSDKPTNGYQQVTIDASRLAGRTVRVLLSSWQDASLPTRFSVDDFELNAY
;
A
#
# COMPACT_ATOMS: atom_id res chain seq x y z
N MET A 1 22.30 -7.47 19.97
CA MET A 1 23.06 -6.45 19.22
C MET A 1 24.53 -6.72 19.45
N GLY A 2 25.31 -6.92 18.40
CA GLY A 2 26.75 -7.09 18.54
C GLY A 2 27.40 -7.92 17.44
N LEU A 3 28.73 -7.87 17.44
CA LEU A 3 29.56 -8.78 16.67
C LEU A 3 29.81 -10.02 17.52
N HIS A 4 29.43 -11.17 17.00
CA HIS A 4 29.62 -12.46 17.64
C HIS A 4 30.63 -13.27 16.84
N THR A 5 31.68 -13.74 17.49
CA THR A 5 32.64 -14.63 16.86
C THR A 5 32.05 -16.04 16.82
N VAL A 6 31.87 -16.58 15.62
CA VAL A 6 31.45 -17.97 15.41
C VAL A 6 32.65 -18.76 14.93
N THR A 7 32.99 -19.80 15.68
CA THR A 7 34.07 -20.74 15.33
C THR A 7 33.44 -22.05 14.90
N ILE A 8 33.72 -22.50 13.69
CA ILE A 8 33.42 -23.86 13.25
C ILE A 8 34.71 -24.67 13.35
N THR A 9 34.67 -25.76 14.10
CA THR A 9 35.78 -26.69 14.26
C THR A 9 35.40 -28.05 13.68
N GLY A 10 36.13 -28.46 12.65
CA GLY A 10 36.09 -29.82 12.14
C GLY A 10 37.17 -30.66 12.83
N ILE A 11 36.77 -31.75 13.49
CA ILE A 11 37.67 -32.69 14.16
C ILE A 11 37.73 -33.97 13.33
N GLY A 12 38.91 -34.30 12.81
CA GLY A 12 39.22 -35.59 12.19
C GLY A 12 40.16 -36.43 13.05
N THR A 13 40.36 -37.69 12.66
CA THR A 13 41.21 -38.66 13.40
C THR A 13 42.68 -38.28 13.45
N THR A 14 43.18 -37.53 12.47
CA THR A 14 44.60 -37.13 12.36
C THR A 14 44.83 -35.61 12.36
N ALA A 15 43.77 -34.80 12.27
CA ALA A 15 43.89 -33.35 12.28
C ALA A 15 42.60 -32.68 12.74
N THR A 16 42.74 -31.51 13.36
CA THR A 16 41.66 -30.58 13.66
C THR A 16 41.86 -29.31 12.85
N ARG A 17 40.80 -28.77 12.26
CA ARG A 17 40.81 -27.46 11.58
C ARG A 17 39.67 -26.60 12.08
N SER A 18 39.96 -25.32 12.26
CA SER A 18 38.96 -24.33 12.65
C SER A 18 38.91 -23.20 11.63
N VAL A 19 37.71 -22.69 11.39
CA VAL A 19 37.47 -21.44 10.68
C VAL A 19 36.64 -20.53 11.58
N THR A 20 36.97 -19.25 11.56
CA THR A 20 36.27 -18.23 12.35
C THR A 20 35.62 -17.24 11.41
N PHE A 21 34.38 -16.87 11.68
CA PHE A 21 33.71 -15.75 11.03
C PHE A 21 32.97 -14.90 12.05
N THR A 22 32.72 -13.65 11.69
CA THR A 22 32.01 -12.70 12.53
C THR A 22 30.56 -12.65 12.11
N LEU A 23 29.65 -13.03 13.00
CA LEU A 23 28.21 -12.86 12.86
C LEU A 23 27.80 -11.50 13.42
N ALA A 24 27.36 -10.59 12.57
CA ALA A 24 26.81 -9.30 12.99
C ALA A 24 25.30 -9.42 13.23
N ILE A 25 24.86 -9.29 14.49
CA ILE A 25 23.44 -9.26 14.86
C ILE A 25 23.04 -7.81 15.12
N HIS A 26 22.21 -7.27 14.24
CA HIS A 26 21.56 -5.97 14.42
C HIS A 26 20.15 -6.20 14.97
N SER A 27 19.74 -5.45 15.99
CA SER A 27 18.33 -5.21 16.23
C SER A 27 17.88 -4.21 15.16
N PRO A 28 16.85 -4.52 14.36
CA PRO A 28 16.21 -3.47 13.59
C PRO A 28 15.72 -2.42 14.58
N SER A 29 16.39 -1.28 14.67
CA SER A 29 15.84 -0.13 15.38
C SER A 29 14.93 0.58 14.39
N CYS A 30 13.70 0.08 14.25
CA CYS A 30 12.65 0.78 13.52
C CYS A 30 12.46 2.13 14.21
N THR A 31 12.85 3.21 13.52
CA THR A 31 13.03 4.54 14.14
C THR A 31 11.71 5.22 14.49
N ASN A 32 10.64 4.90 13.77
CA ASN A 32 9.30 5.45 13.97
C ASN A 32 8.23 4.41 13.57
N PRO A 33 8.06 3.32 14.33
CA PRO A 33 7.11 2.26 13.97
C PRO A 33 5.66 2.76 13.99
N GLY A 34 4.79 2.06 13.27
CA GLY A 34 3.35 2.33 13.19
C GLY A 34 2.92 2.85 11.82
N ASN A 35 1.70 3.39 11.77
CA ASN A 35 1.11 3.94 10.56
C ASN A 35 1.76 5.27 10.17
N GLN A 36 2.12 5.41 8.90
CA GLN A 36 2.73 6.63 8.38
C GLN A 36 1.73 7.55 7.64
N PHE A 37 0.52 7.09 7.33
CA PHE A 37 -0.51 7.96 6.74
C PHE A 37 -1.12 8.89 7.78
N LEU A 38 -1.44 10.10 7.34
CA LEU A 38 -2.29 11.04 8.06
C LEU A 38 -3.69 11.01 7.44
N ASN A 39 -4.71 11.31 8.25
CA ASN A 39 -6.11 11.32 7.81
C ASN A 39 -6.49 10.02 7.08
N SER A 40 -6.15 8.87 7.69
CA SER A 40 -6.29 7.54 7.11
C SER A 40 -7.71 7.17 6.70
N GLY A 41 -8.71 7.60 7.46
CA GLY A 41 -10.14 7.41 7.17
C GLY A 41 -10.82 8.62 6.55
N PHE A 42 -10.06 9.59 6.02
CA PHE A 42 -10.59 10.74 5.28
C PHE A 42 -11.55 11.70 6.02
N GLU A 43 -11.77 11.52 7.33
CA GLU A 43 -12.70 12.33 8.14
C GLU A 43 -12.33 13.82 8.26
N SER A 44 -11.12 14.20 7.87
CA SER A 44 -10.68 15.60 7.75
C SER A 44 -10.70 16.11 6.31
N GLY A 45 -11.54 15.53 5.45
CA GLY A 45 -11.64 15.89 4.03
C GLY A 45 -10.33 15.66 3.30
N GLU A 46 -9.89 16.62 2.49
CA GLU A 46 -8.67 16.53 1.69
C GLU A 46 -7.38 16.73 2.50
N ALA A 47 -7.43 16.91 3.82
CA ALA A 47 -6.23 17.14 4.62
C ALA A 47 -5.19 16.02 4.40
N ASN A 48 -3.97 16.40 4.01
CA ASN A 48 -2.81 15.55 3.67
C ASN A 48 -2.94 14.71 2.39
N TRP A 49 -4.12 14.73 1.75
CA TRP A 49 -4.36 14.04 0.49
C TRP A 49 -4.42 15.07 -0.65
N ALA A 50 -3.94 14.68 -1.83
CA ALA A 50 -4.13 15.43 -3.06
C ALA A 50 -5.08 14.62 -3.96
N PRO A 51 -6.40 14.87 -3.89
CA PRO A 51 -7.39 14.18 -4.71
C PRO A 51 -7.75 14.95 -5.99
N SER A 52 -8.34 14.25 -6.96
CA SER A 52 -9.20 14.89 -7.96
C SER A 52 -10.45 15.49 -7.29
N PRO A 53 -11.05 16.56 -7.85
CA PRO A 53 -12.19 17.23 -7.22
C PRO A 53 -13.35 16.28 -6.90
N GLY A 54 -13.83 16.32 -5.65
CA GLY A 54 -15.02 15.55 -5.23
C GLY A 54 -14.80 14.06 -4.94
N VAL A 55 -13.58 13.54 -5.16
CA VAL A 55 -13.25 12.14 -4.88
C VAL A 55 -13.34 11.85 -3.38
N ILE A 56 -12.80 12.73 -2.53
CA ILE A 56 -13.00 12.67 -1.07
C ILE A 56 -14.26 13.46 -0.70
N ALA A 57 -15.22 12.81 -0.03
CA ALA A 57 -16.42 13.46 0.46
C ALA A 57 -17.08 12.66 1.58
N GLN A 58 -18.02 13.29 2.28
CA GLN A 58 -18.89 12.61 3.22
C GLN A 58 -19.88 11.70 2.50
N ARG A 59 -19.95 10.43 2.90
CA ARG A 59 -20.88 9.44 2.31
C ARG A 59 -21.42 8.49 3.36
N THR A 60 -22.66 8.07 3.17
CA THR A 60 -23.32 7.07 4.04
C THR A 60 -22.78 5.66 3.85
N ASP A 61 -22.03 5.43 2.77
CA ASP A 61 -21.38 4.16 2.46
C ASP A 61 -19.88 4.17 2.79
N ALA A 62 -19.41 5.10 3.64
CA ALA A 62 -18.08 5.01 4.23
C ALA A 62 -17.91 3.73 5.03
N ARG A 63 -16.69 3.18 5.09
CA ARG A 63 -16.44 1.94 5.83
C ARG A 63 -16.41 2.21 7.32
N THR A 64 -15.70 3.26 7.72
CA THR A 64 -15.75 3.81 9.07
C THR A 64 -16.03 5.31 9.00
N GLY A 65 -16.46 5.88 10.12
CA GLY A 65 -16.77 7.32 10.17
C GLY A 65 -17.86 7.73 9.18
N THR A 66 -17.64 8.84 8.49
CA THR A 66 -18.61 9.52 7.62
C THR A 66 -18.04 9.91 6.27
N SER A 67 -16.76 9.70 6.02
CA SER A 67 -16.07 10.11 4.79
C SER A 67 -15.34 8.95 4.15
N ASN A 68 -15.28 8.92 2.84
CA ASN A 68 -14.47 7.96 2.10
C ASN A 68 -13.97 8.59 0.78
N VAL A 69 -13.19 7.81 0.06
CA VAL A 69 -12.83 8.07 -1.32
C VAL A 69 -13.75 7.27 -2.22
N LEU A 70 -14.30 7.92 -3.26
CA LEU A 70 -15.07 7.26 -4.30
C LEU A 70 -14.57 7.70 -5.67
N PHE A 71 -14.11 6.74 -6.47
CA PHE A 71 -13.90 6.90 -7.90
C PHE A 71 -15.14 6.39 -8.63
N ALA A 72 -15.85 7.29 -9.29
CA ALA A 72 -17.14 7.00 -9.93
C ALA A 72 -17.41 7.92 -11.13
N ASN A 73 -16.40 8.63 -11.63
CA ASN A 73 -16.60 9.53 -12.76
C ASN A 73 -16.69 8.73 -14.07
N HIS A 74 -17.93 8.40 -14.43
CA HIS A 74 -18.34 7.59 -15.57
C HIS A 74 -18.29 8.32 -16.93
N ARG A 75 -17.33 9.23 -17.13
CA ARG A 75 -17.23 10.08 -18.34
C ARG A 75 -15.89 9.98 -19.06
N ALA A 76 -15.28 8.80 -19.10
CA ALA A 76 -13.98 8.58 -19.72
C ALA A 76 -12.84 9.40 -19.08
N ASP A 77 -12.88 9.56 -17.75
CA ASP A 77 -12.01 10.47 -17.03
C ASP A 77 -11.05 9.75 -16.08
N TYR A 78 -9.89 10.38 -15.92
CA TYR A 78 -8.89 10.01 -14.94
C TYR A 78 -9.19 10.67 -13.60
N GLU A 79 -9.33 9.87 -12.56
CA GLU A 79 -9.43 10.34 -11.17
C GLU A 79 -8.26 9.79 -10.36
N MET A 80 -7.80 10.54 -9.36
CA MET A 80 -6.73 10.05 -8.48
C MET A 80 -6.83 10.60 -7.06
N ILE A 81 -6.16 9.91 -6.13
CA ILE A 81 -5.74 10.48 -4.85
C ILE A 81 -4.27 10.13 -4.61
N SER A 82 -3.57 10.97 -3.86
CA SER A 82 -2.23 10.63 -3.41
C SER A 82 -1.88 11.25 -2.07
N GLN A 83 -0.99 10.60 -1.34
CA GLN A 83 -0.32 11.17 -0.17
C GLN A 83 1.15 10.74 -0.18
N THR A 84 2.04 11.67 0.17
CA THR A 84 3.47 11.40 0.30
C THR A 84 3.79 11.17 1.78
N VAL A 85 4.41 10.03 2.07
CA VAL A 85 4.77 9.59 3.42
C VAL A 85 6.23 9.14 3.45
N THR A 86 6.87 9.28 4.61
CA THR A 86 8.23 8.75 4.82
C THR A 86 8.14 7.42 5.55
N VAL A 87 8.63 6.35 4.91
CA VAL A 87 8.71 5.03 5.53
C VAL A 87 9.96 4.99 6.41
N PRO A 88 9.85 4.64 7.71
CA PRO A 88 11.00 4.66 8.60
C PRO A 88 12.08 3.68 8.17
N THR A 89 13.33 4.02 8.49
CA THR A 89 14.49 3.14 8.29
C THR A 89 14.54 2.07 9.38
N GLY A 90 15.09 0.91 9.03
CA GLY A 90 15.36 -0.15 10.00
C GLY A 90 14.12 -0.96 10.43
N CYS A 91 12.96 -0.79 9.79
CA CYS A 91 11.78 -1.63 10.02
C CYS A 91 11.82 -2.85 9.08
N PRO A 92 11.92 -4.08 9.60
CA PRO A 92 12.02 -5.30 8.79
C PRO A 92 10.73 -5.59 8.02
N PHE A 93 9.59 -5.10 8.48
CA PHE A 93 8.31 -5.31 7.85
C PHE A 93 7.62 -3.96 7.58
N VAL A 94 7.17 -3.79 6.35
CA VAL A 94 6.30 -2.67 5.98
C VAL A 94 5.11 -3.23 5.23
N THR A 95 3.91 -2.88 5.68
CA THR A 95 2.65 -3.34 5.08
C THR A 95 1.83 -2.12 4.71
N LEU A 96 1.35 -2.10 3.47
CA LEU A 96 0.35 -1.15 3.03
C LEU A 96 -1.00 -1.85 3.01
N SER A 97 -1.99 -1.28 3.70
CA SER A 97 -3.33 -1.82 3.72
C SER A 97 -4.38 -0.73 3.61
N PHE A 98 -5.53 -1.08 3.06
CA PHE A 98 -6.70 -0.22 2.98
C PHE A 98 -7.93 -1.10 2.72
N TRP A 99 -9.12 -0.52 2.80
CA TRP A 99 -10.34 -1.23 2.49
C TRP A 99 -10.88 -0.80 1.14
N LEU A 100 -11.28 -1.77 0.32
CA LEU A 100 -11.78 -1.57 -1.03
C LEU A 100 -13.17 -2.17 -1.17
N ARG A 101 -14.06 -1.44 -1.84
CA ARG A 101 -15.33 -1.93 -2.36
C ARG A 101 -15.41 -1.59 -3.85
N VAL A 102 -15.64 -2.61 -4.67
CA VAL A 102 -15.86 -2.51 -6.12
C VAL A 102 -17.30 -2.87 -6.41
N GLU A 103 -18.04 -1.95 -7.00
CA GLU A 103 -19.41 -2.17 -7.47
C GLU A 103 -19.50 -1.83 -8.94
N THR A 104 -20.02 -2.72 -9.75
CA THR A 104 -20.20 -2.46 -11.18
C THR A 104 -21.64 -2.67 -11.59
N THR A 105 -22.09 -1.87 -12.55
CA THR A 105 -23.35 -2.09 -13.27
C THR A 105 -23.12 -2.58 -14.70
N GLU A 106 -21.86 -2.81 -15.07
CA GLU A 106 -21.49 -3.27 -16.40
C GLU A 106 -22.15 -4.61 -16.76
N TRP A 107 -22.56 -4.72 -18.03
CA TRP A 107 -23.06 -5.96 -18.59
C TRP A 107 -21.91 -6.74 -19.22
N GLN A 108 -21.53 -7.86 -18.61
CA GLN A 108 -20.37 -8.68 -19.00
C GLN A 108 -19.04 -7.88 -18.98
N PRO A 109 -18.66 -7.30 -17.82
CA PRO A 109 -17.43 -6.52 -17.68
C PRO A 109 -16.18 -7.30 -18.11
N THR A 110 -15.22 -6.58 -18.68
CA THR A 110 -13.88 -7.07 -18.97
C THR A 110 -12.83 -6.27 -18.19
N GLU A 111 -11.59 -6.77 -18.13
CA GLU A 111 -10.50 -6.06 -17.45
C GLU A 111 -10.16 -4.69 -18.07
N GLU A 112 -10.63 -4.41 -19.30
CA GLU A 112 -10.32 -3.19 -20.05
C GLU A 112 -11.31 -2.05 -19.81
N ASN A 113 -12.46 -2.31 -19.20
CA ASN A 113 -13.54 -1.32 -19.04
C ASN A 113 -13.17 -0.24 -18.03
N ASP A 114 -13.09 -0.63 -16.75
CA ASP A 114 -12.79 0.27 -15.65
C ASP A 114 -11.69 -0.33 -14.77
N LEU A 115 -10.69 0.48 -14.44
CA LEU A 115 -9.50 0.11 -13.71
C LEU A 115 -9.29 1.04 -12.51
N LEU A 116 -8.90 0.46 -11.39
CA LEU A 116 -8.27 1.13 -10.26
C LEU A 116 -6.85 0.58 -10.12
N ARG A 117 -5.84 1.44 -10.09
CA ARG A 117 -4.44 1.06 -9.94
C ARG A 117 -3.83 1.73 -8.73
N LEU A 118 -3.04 0.97 -7.99
CA LEU A 118 -2.25 1.44 -6.86
C LEU A 118 -0.77 1.40 -7.21
N ASP A 119 -0.11 2.54 -7.08
CA ASP A 119 1.29 2.75 -7.34
C ASP A 119 2.03 3.34 -6.14
N ALA A 120 3.30 2.99 -6.01
CA ALA A 120 4.25 3.67 -5.14
C ALA A 120 5.31 4.37 -6.00
N GLN A 121 5.47 5.67 -5.82
CA GLN A 121 6.47 6.48 -6.50
C GLN A 121 7.56 6.89 -5.51
N THR A 122 8.80 6.51 -5.78
CA THR A 122 9.97 6.80 -4.93
C THR A 122 11.24 6.84 -5.77
N ASP A 123 12.20 7.70 -5.41
CA ASP A 123 13.50 7.80 -6.09
C ASP A 123 13.39 8.01 -7.62
N GLY A 124 12.36 8.75 -8.06
CA GLY A 124 12.09 9.00 -9.48
C GLY A 124 11.57 7.77 -10.25
N ARG A 125 11.18 6.69 -9.56
CA ARG A 125 10.61 5.48 -10.15
C ARG A 125 9.18 5.27 -9.68
N GLU A 126 8.39 4.64 -10.53
CA GLU A 126 7.04 4.16 -10.22
C GLU A 126 7.05 2.64 -10.09
N TYR A 127 6.36 2.14 -9.08
CA TYR A 127 6.17 0.71 -8.85
C TYR A 127 4.68 0.41 -8.71
N GLN A 128 4.12 -0.34 -9.66
CA GLN A 128 2.78 -0.89 -9.51
C GLN A 128 2.76 -1.85 -8.32
N LEU A 129 1.81 -1.64 -7.41
CA LEU A 129 1.59 -2.48 -6.24
C LEU A 129 0.46 -3.47 -6.49
N ALA A 130 -0.65 -2.99 -7.05
CA ALA A 130 -1.84 -3.78 -7.33
C ALA A 130 -2.77 -3.03 -8.31
N TYR A 131 -3.75 -3.74 -8.84
CA TYR A 131 -4.85 -3.16 -9.61
C TYR A 131 -6.15 -3.97 -9.43
N TRP A 132 -7.28 -3.34 -9.71
CA TRP A 132 -8.63 -3.90 -9.65
C TRP A 132 -9.46 -3.44 -10.82
N THR A 133 -10.35 -4.30 -11.29
CA THR A 133 -11.13 -4.12 -12.51
C THR A 133 -12.61 -4.36 -12.26
N SER A 134 -13.47 -3.86 -13.15
CA SER A 134 -14.92 -4.02 -13.06
C SER A 134 -15.39 -5.48 -13.11
N ASP A 135 -14.62 -6.39 -13.71
CA ASP A 135 -14.94 -7.82 -13.83
C ASP A 135 -14.76 -8.63 -12.53
N LYS A 136 -14.27 -7.99 -11.47
CA LYS A 136 -14.08 -8.58 -10.14
C LYS A 136 -14.77 -7.73 -9.04
N PRO A 137 -16.11 -7.57 -9.08
CA PRO A 137 -16.82 -6.83 -8.04
C PRO A 137 -16.68 -7.54 -6.68
N THR A 138 -16.74 -6.76 -5.61
CA THR A 138 -16.59 -7.26 -4.24
C THR A 138 -17.94 -7.33 -3.52
N ASN A 139 -18.07 -8.26 -2.57
CA ASN A 139 -19.20 -8.24 -1.63
C ASN A 139 -18.89 -7.31 -0.44
N GLY A 140 -19.28 -6.03 -0.56
CA GLY A 140 -18.97 -5.00 0.43
C GLY A 140 -17.49 -4.64 0.50
N TYR A 141 -17.07 -3.97 1.58
CA TYR A 141 -15.68 -3.63 1.79
C TYR A 141 -14.84 -4.85 2.16
N GLN A 142 -13.69 -5.00 1.51
CA GLN A 142 -12.69 -6.03 1.78
C GLN A 142 -11.34 -5.38 2.04
N GLN A 143 -10.61 -5.87 3.04
CA GLN A 143 -9.27 -5.36 3.33
C GLN A 143 -8.28 -5.89 2.29
N VAL A 144 -7.53 -4.98 1.69
CA VAL A 144 -6.37 -5.24 0.85
C VAL A 144 -5.12 -5.06 1.71
N THR A 145 -4.18 -5.99 1.62
CA THR A 145 -2.88 -5.91 2.30
C THR A 145 -1.76 -6.28 1.33
N ILE A 146 -0.75 -5.42 1.22
CA ILE A 146 0.36 -5.55 0.28
C ILE A 146 1.68 -5.43 1.06
N ASP A 147 2.62 -6.34 0.77
CA ASP A 147 3.99 -6.21 1.26
C ASP A 147 4.67 -5.01 0.61
N ALA A 148 4.99 -4.03 1.45
CA ALA A 148 5.63 -2.78 1.09
C ALA A 148 7.07 -2.70 1.62
N SER A 149 7.66 -3.80 2.12
CA SER A 149 8.98 -3.82 2.76
C SER A 149 10.09 -3.29 1.85
N ARG A 150 9.93 -3.37 0.52
CA ARG A 150 10.84 -2.75 -0.47
C ARG A 150 10.94 -1.21 -0.37
N LEU A 151 9.99 -0.58 0.32
CA LEU A 151 9.88 0.86 0.49
C LEU A 151 10.50 1.35 1.80
N ALA A 152 10.97 0.46 2.67
CA ALA A 152 11.59 0.80 3.94
C ALA A 152 12.70 1.84 3.77
N GLY A 153 12.69 2.88 4.62
CA GLY A 153 13.65 3.97 4.59
C GLY A 153 13.52 4.97 3.44
N ARG A 154 12.42 4.94 2.67
CA ARG A 154 12.20 5.83 1.53
C ARG A 154 11.06 6.81 1.78
N THR A 155 11.11 7.96 1.10
CA THR A 155 9.95 8.83 0.97
C THR A 155 9.16 8.41 -0.26
N VAL A 156 7.90 8.03 -0.04
CA VAL A 156 7.05 7.40 -1.06
C VAL A 156 5.80 8.23 -1.24
N ARG A 157 5.49 8.55 -2.49
CA ARG A 157 4.15 8.98 -2.88
C ARG A 157 3.32 7.74 -3.21
N VAL A 158 2.32 7.47 -2.39
CA VAL A 158 1.31 6.45 -2.70
C VAL A 158 0.25 7.12 -3.56
N LEU A 159 0.00 6.54 -4.73
CA LEU A 159 -0.93 7.04 -5.73
C LEU A 159 -1.96 5.95 -6.01
N LEU A 160 -3.24 6.31 -5.89
CA LEU A 160 -4.32 5.50 -6.38
C LEU A 160 -4.99 6.26 -7.53
N SER A 161 -5.14 5.61 -8.67
CA SER A 161 -5.67 6.19 -9.90
C SER A 161 -6.76 5.31 -10.48
N SER A 162 -7.80 5.93 -11.03
CA SER A 162 -8.88 5.24 -11.72
C SER A 162 -9.01 5.76 -13.15
N TRP A 163 -9.26 4.84 -14.06
CA TRP A 163 -9.67 5.10 -15.44
C TRP A 163 -10.99 4.38 -15.63
N GLN A 164 -12.00 5.10 -16.08
CA GLN A 164 -13.27 4.52 -16.47
C GLN A 164 -13.50 4.78 -17.95
N ASP A 165 -14.20 3.89 -18.63
CA ASP A 165 -14.68 4.18 -19.97
C ASP A 165 -15.99 5.00 -19.92
N ALA A 166 -16.68 5.14 -21.05
CA ALA A 166 -17.94 5.89 -21.13
C ALA A 166 -19.19 5.00 -21.05
N SER A 167 -19.05 3.70 -20.76
CA SER A 167 -20.07 2.67 -20.98
C SER A 167 -21.08 2.53 -19.83
N LEU A 168 -20.88 1.64 -18.85
CA LEU A 168 -21.70 1.50 -17.64
C LEU A 168 -20.81 1.72 -16.39
N PRO A 169 -21.31 2.36 -15.32
CA PRO A 169 -20.42 2.80 -14.24
C PRO A 169 -19.92 1.65 -13.38
N THR A 170 -18.64 1.77 -13.00
CA THR A 170 -18.02 1.08 -11.87
C THR A 170 -17.63 2.07 -10.79
N ARG A 171 -17.95 1.74 -9.54
CA ARG A 171 -17.63 2.51 -8.34
C ARG A 171 -16.51 1.78 -7.61
N PHE A 172 -15.37 2.47 -7.45
CA PHE A 172 -14.31 2.03 -6.56
C PHE A 172 -14.32 2.92 -5.31
N SER A 173 -14.80 2.37 -4.20
CA SER A 173 -14.77 3.06 -2.91
C SER A 173 -13.60 2.55 -2.09
N VAL A 174 -12.78 3.45 -1.54
CA VAL A 174 -11.68 3.09 -0.65
C VAL A 174 -11.72 3.87 0.66
N ASP A 175 -11.24 3.23 1.72
CA ASP A 175 -11.26 3.79 3.07
C ASP A 175 -10.12 3.22 3.94
N ASP A 176 -9.83 3.87 5.07
CA ASP A 176 -8.91 3.42 6.12
C ASP A 176 -7.51 3.00 5.62
N PHE A 177 -6.78 3.93 5.01
CA PHE A 177 -5.41 3.69 4.53
C PHE A 177 -4.38 3.63 5.66
N GLU A 178 -3.61 2.57 5.69
CA GLU A 178 -2.51 2.37 6.62
C GLU A 178 -1.22 1.97 5.89
N LEU A 179 -0.10 2.55 6.30
CA LEU A 179 1.24 2.11 5.93
C LEU A 179 2.00 1.83 7.22
N ASN A 180 1.86 0.60 7.71
CA ASN A 180 2.42 0.18 8.99
C ASN A 180 3.84 -0.34 8.80
N ALA A 181 4.79 0.28 9.50
CA ALA A 181 6.18 -0.16 9.57
C ALA A 181 6.51 -0.67 10.99
N TYR A 182 7.13 -1.83 11.12
CA TYR A 182 7.52 -2.42 12.40
C TYR A 182 8.70 -3.39 12.26
#